data_AF-A0A5R9ISD6-F1
#
_entry.id   AF-A0A5R9ISD6-F1
#
_cell.length_a   1.000
_cell.length_b   1.000
_cell.length_c   1.000
_cell.angle_alpha   90.00
_cell.angle_beta   90.00
_cell.angle_gamma   90.00
#
_symmetry.space_group_name_H-M   'P 1'
#
loop_
_entity.id
_entity.type
_entity.pdbx_description
1 polymer ?
#
loop_
_entity_poly.entity_id
_entity_poly.type
_entity_poly.pdbx_seq_one_letter_code
_entity_poly.pdbx_strand_id
1 'polypeptide(L)'
;MKMLKVITAPLLATLLCFSGIANAELIKVLDFEELTDALGEGNWDSPLEVETSVEGLTVVLEVASGYLYLDKGAGLGNCQSDSGCAKDPDDNFNVGEMFTFTFMADGEVFVPEGATLQAVAHDYEGFFAGSMADMSDGGEWMLDDSEIYTFAEGESFSMTVTVGEYYIAALWLDDGQLPPLGVPEPANLALMALGIFGLVASRRKLRR
;
A
#
# COMPACT_ATOMS: atom_id res chain seq x y z
N MET A 1 36.09 -41.02 1.40
CA MET A 1 35.92 -39.74 0.65
C MET A 1 34.81 -39.73 -0.42
N LYS A 2 34.01 -40.80 -0.61
CA LYS A 2 32.87 -40.78 -1.58
C LYS A 2 31.53 -40.40 -0.94
N MET A 3 31.29 -40.70 0.34
CA MET A 3 30.01 -40.40 1.01
C MET A 3 29.76 -38.90 1.27
N LEU A 4 30.80 -38.10 1.51
CA LEU A 4 30.63 -36.66 1.81
C LEU A 4 30.04 -35.88 0.61
N LYS A 5 30.29 -36.33 -0.62
CA LYS A 5 29.78 -35.68 -1.85
C LYS A 5 28.32 -36.00 -2.14
N VAL A 6 27.81 -37.12 -1.63
CA VAL A 6 26.44 -37.59 -1.88
C VAL A 6 25.44 -36.81 -1.01
N ILE A 7 25.88 -36.27 0.12
CA ILE A 7 25.03 -35.50 1.05
C ILE A 7 25.02 -34.00 0.68
N THR A 8 26.12 -33.46 0.14
CA THR A 8 26.22 -32.03 -0.19
C THR A 8 25.33 -31.59 -1.36
N ALA A 9 25.10 -32.46 -2.34
CA ALA A 9 24.27 -32.13 -3.51
C ALA A 9 22.77 -31.98 -3.19
N PRO A 10 22.12 -32.90 -2.44
CA PRO A 10 20.71 -32.75 -2.08
C PRO A 10 20.48 -31.62 -1.05
N LEU A 11 21.45 -31.34 -0.18
CA LEU A 11 21.36 -30.23 0.78
C LEU A 11 21.40 -28.86 0.07
N LEU A 12 22.26 -28.70 -0.95
CA LEU A 12 22.27 -27.49 -1.78
C LEU A 12 20.97 -27.35 -2.59
N ALA A 13 20.45 -28.46 -3.13
CA ALA A 13 19.20 -28.45 -3.88
C ALA A 13 18.00 -28.07 -2.99
N THR A 14 17.97 -28.53 -1.73
CA THR A 14 16.93 -28.11 -0.78
C THR A 14 17.06 -26.65 -0.40
N LEU A 15 18.27 -26.14 -0.14
CA LEU A 15 18.50 -24.71 0.15
C LEU A 15 18.11 -23.79 -1.02
N LEU A 16 18.23 -24.24 -2.27
CA LEU A 16 17.79 -23.51 -3.47
C LEU A 16 16.27 -23.59 -3.70
N CYS A 17 15.57 -24.53 -3.09
CA CYS A 17 14.11 -24.65 -3.20
C CYS A 17 13.34 -23.75 -2.20
N PHE A 18 14.02 -23.19 -1.19
CA PHE A 18 13.39 -22.32 -0.20
C PHE A 18 13.41 -20.82 -0.56
N SER A 19 14.09 -20.42 -1.64
CA SER A 19 14.18 -19.01 -2.05
C SER A 19 12.96 -18.50 -2.85
N GLY A 20 11.92 -19.31 -3.01
CA GLY A 20 10.79 -19.02 -3.90
C GLY A 20 9.48 -18.66 -3.21
N ILE A 21 9.45 -18.50 -1.87
CA ILE A 21 8.25 -18.05 -1.18
C ILE A 21 8.46 -16.57 -0.81
N ALA A 22 8.45 -15.71 -1.83
CA ALA A 22 8.04 -14.33 -1.61
C ALA A 22 6.54 -14.41 -1.30
N ASN A 23 6.18 -14.34 -0.02
CA ASN A 23 4.78 -14.14 0.32
C ASN A 23 4.50 -12.68 0.00
N ALA A 24 3.49 -12.42 -0.82
CA ALA A 24 2.88 -11.10 -0.96
C ALA A 24 2.50 -10.61 0.45
N GLU A 25 3.21 -9.59 0.93
CA GLU A 25 2.94 -8.93 2.21
C GLU A 25 2.28 -7.57 1.90
N LEU A 26 1.14 -7.30 2.53
CA LEU A 26 0.52 -5.98 2.43
C LEU A 26 1.38 -4.96 3.18
N ILE A 27 1.81 -3.93 2.47
CA ILE A 27 2.56 -2.81 3.03
C ILE A 27 1.69 -1.57 3.10
N LYS A 28 1.81 -0.82 4.20
CA LYS A 28 1.13 0.47 4.35
C LYS A 28 1.90 1.52 3.56
N VAL A 29 1.31 2.01 2.49
CA VAL A 29 1.93 3.02 1.63
C VAL A 29 1.59 4.44 2.08
N LEU A 30 0.39 4.65 2.62
CA LEU A 30 -0.02 5.95 3.15
C LEU A 30 -0.72 5.75 4.49
N ASP A 31 -0.27 6.47 5.51
CA ASP A 31 -0.92 6.58 6.81
C ASP A 31 -1.41 8.02 6.99
N PHE A 32 -2.72 8.20 7.13
CA PHE A 32 -3.30 9.54 7.22
C PHE A 32 -3.04 10.20 8.58
N GLU A 33 -2.77 9.44 9.64
CA GLU A 33 -2.34 10.01 10.92
C GLU A 33 -0.93 10.62 10.78
N GLU A 34 0.00 9.89 10.16
CA GLU A 34 1.36 10.38 9.89
C GLU A 34 1.33 11.58 8.91
N LEU A 35 0.48 11.54 7.89
CA LEU A 35 0.30 12.64 6.96
C LEU A 35 -0.23 13.90 7.66
N THR A 36 -1.20 13.73 8.57
CA THR A 36 -1.75 14.82 9.38
C THR A 36 -0.69 15.42 10.30
N ASP A 37 0.19 14.60 10.89
CA ASP A 37 1.31 15.08 11.69
C ASP A 37 2.35 15.85 10.84
N ALA A 38 2.52 15.50 9.57
CA ALA A 38 3.46 16.16 8.66
C ALA A 38 2.92 17.47 8.06
N LEU A 39 1.67 17.46 7.60
CA LEU A 39 1.04 18.59 6.91
C LEU A 39 0.29 19.52 7.86
N GLY A 40 -0.31 18.96 8.91
CA GLY A 40 -1.21 19.64 9.84
C GLY A 40 -2.68 19.30 9.60
N GLU A 41 -3.44 19.26 10.69
CA GLU A 41 -4.89 19.08 10.68
C GLU A 41 -5.60 20.25 9.98
N GLY A 42 -6.61 19.94 9.16
CA GLY A 42 -7.41 20.95 8.48
C GLY A 42 -7.76 20.62 7.03
N ASN A 43 -8.27 21.64 6.33
CA ASN A 43 -8.69 21.56 4.94
C ASN A 43 -7.49 21.73 3.99
N TRP A 44 -7.42 20.85 3.00
CA TRP A 44 -6.41 20.85 1.95
C TRP A 44 -7.09 20.87 0.58
N ASP A 45 -6.47 21.57 -0.37
CA ASP A 45 -6.96 21.63 -1.74
C ASP A 45 -6.97 20.23 -2.38
N SER A 46 -8.00 19.96 -3.17
CA SER A 46 -8.12 18.76 -4.00
C SER A 46 -7.88 19.14 -5.48
N PRO A 47 -7.00 18.44 -6.23
CA PRO A 47 -6.22 17.27 -5.81
C PRO A 47 -4.98 17.63 -4.95
N LEU A 48 -4.60 16.72 -4.04
CA LEU A 48 -3.40 16.80 -3.21
C LEU A 48 -2.43 15.67 -3.58
N GLU A 49 -1.22 16.02 -4.00
CA GLU A 49 -0.14 15.05 -4.24
C GLU A 49 0.66 14.84 -2.95
N VAL A 50 0.81 13.58 -2.54
CA VAL A 50 1.53 13.18 -1.32
C VAL A 50 2.59 12.14 -1.60
N GLU A 51 3.77 12.31 -1.01
CA GLU A 51 4.80 11.27 -1.01
C GLU A 51 4.37 10.13 -0.07
N THR A 52 4.57 8.89 -0.52
CA THR A 52 4.24 7.70 0.27
C THR A 52 5.43 7.26 1.14
N SER A 53 5.23 6.23 1.96
CA SER A 53 6.32 5.56 2.68
C SER A 53 7.31 4.82 1.76
N VAL A 54 6.97 4.68 0.47
CA VAL A 54 7.78 4.01 -0.55
C VAL A 54 8.48 5.07 -1.41
N GLU A 55 9.81 5.03 -1.44
CA GLU A 55 10.60 5.98 -2.23
C GLU A 55 10.24 5.91 -3.72
N GLY A 56 10.00 7.07 -4.32
CA GLY A 56 9.62 7.20 -5.74
C GLY A 56 8.13 6.97 -6.03
N LEU A 57 7.33 6.58 -5.04
CA LEU A 57 5.88 6.43 -5.16
C LEU A 57 5.17 7.63 -4.52
N THR A 58 4.35 8.32 -5.29
CA THR A 58 3.44 9.36 -4.81
C THR A 58 1.99 8.94 -5.05
N VAL A 59 1.07 9.50 -4.27
CA VAL A 59 -0.37 9.33 -4.44
C VAL A 59 -0.99 10.70 -4.65
N VAL A 60 -1.82 10.82 -5.67
CA VAL A 60 -2.69 11.97 -5.88
C VAL A 60 -4.05 11.63 -5.29
N LEU A 61 -4.46 12.39 -4.28
CA LEU A 61 -5.72 12.26 -3.55
C LEU A 61 -6.70 13.30 -4.12
N GLU A 62 -7.93 12.88 -4.46
CA GLU A 62 -8.93 13.76 -5.05
C GLU A 62 -10.33 13.46 -4.53
N VAL A 63 -11.07 14.50 -4.14
CA VAL A 63 -12.52 14.44 -3.90
C VAL A 63 -13.27 15.08 -5.06
N ALA A 64 -14.43 14.51 -5.41
CA ALA A 64 -15.25 15.02 -6.51
C ALA A 64 -15.79 16.44 -6.27
N SER A 65 -15.96 16.84 -5.00
CA SER A 65 -16.36 18.19 -4.60
C SER A 65 -15.92 18.49 -3.17
N GLY A 66 -15.43 19.71 -2.94
CA GLY A 66 -15.00 20.16 -1.62
C GLY A 66 -13.48 20.15 -1.47
N TYR A 67 -13.03 19.93 -0.24
CA TYR A 67 -11.64 19.92 0.20
C TYR A 67 -11.35 18.59 0.90
N LEU A 68 -10.10 18.13 0.79
CA LEU A 68 -9.63 17.02 1.61
C LEU A 68 -9.52 17.51 3.05
N TYR A 69 -10.06 16.76 4.02
CA TYR A 69 -9.92 17.10 5.43
C TYR A 69 -9.04 16.09 6.13
N LEU A 70 -7.94 16.57 6.71
CA LEU A 70 -7.06 15.75 7.55
C LEU A 70 -7.45 15.94 9.01
N ASP A 71 -8.00 14.90 9.61
CA ASP A 71 -8.42 14.87 11.01
C ASP A 71 -7.45 14.08 11.89
N LYS A 72 -6.97 14.72 12.96
CA LYS A 72 -6.02 14.11 13.86
C LYS A 72 -6.69 13.08 14.75
N GLY A 73 -6.41 11.81 14.47
CA GLY A 73 -6.89 10.67 15.24
C GLY A 73 -8.02 9.90 14.55
N ALA A 74 -8.53 10.39 13.43
CA ALA A 74 -9.52 9.70 12.61
C ALA A 74 -8.99 9.34 11.21
N GLY A 75 -8.41 10.30 10.49
CA GLY A 75 -7.81 10.08 9.16
C GLY A 75 -8.23 11.12 8.13
N LEU A 76 -8.32 10.71 6.86
CA LEU A 76 -8.78 11.53 5.76
C LEU A 76 -10.31 11.50 5.64
N GLY A 77 -10.92 12.67 5.56
CA GLY A 77 -12.32 12.87 5.24
C GLY A 77 -12.50 13.88 4.10
N ASN A 78 -13.73 14.36 3.94
CA ASN A 78 -14.10 15.33 2.94
C ASN A 78 -14.86 16.48 3.58
N CYS A 79 -14.54 17.69 3.16
CA CYS A 79 -15.09 18.91 3.72
C CYS A 79 -15.68 19.77 2.61
N GLN A 80 -16.98 20.06 2.69
CA GLN A 80 -17.71 20.79 1.64
C GLN A 80 -17.45 22.31 1.64
N SER A 81 -16.62 22.81 2.54
CA SER A 81 -16.33 24.25 2.68
C SER A 81 -14.86 24.51 3.00
N ASP A 82 -14.37 25.73 2.76
CA ASP A 82 -12.98 26.08 3.06
C ASP A 82 -12.70 26.30 4.56
N SER A 83 -13.73 26.25 5.40
CA SER A 83 -13.63 26.50 6.84
C SER A 83 -14.76 25.86 7.64
N GLY A 84 -14.45 25.36 8.83
CA GLY A 84 -15.46 24.95 9.80
C GLY A 84 -15.81 23.46 9.82
N CYS A 85 -15.12 22.64 9.03
CA CYS A 85 -15.32 21.19 9.03
C CYS A 85 -14.76 20.49 10.27
N ALA A 86 -14.01 21.15 11.15
CA ALA A 86 -13.64 20.63 12.48
C ALA A 86 -14.84 20.53 13.46
N LYS A 87 -16.01 20.17 12.93
CA LYS A 87 -17.30 20.01 13.60
C LYS A 87 -18.01 18.85 12.90
N ASP A 88 -17.94 17.69 13.53
CA ASP A 88 -18.84 16.57 13.32
C ASP A 88 -20.30 17.04 13.04
N PRO A 89 -20.92 16.64 11.91
CA PRO A 89 -20.51 15.63 10.92
C PRO A 89 -19.92 16.19 9.61
N ASP A 90 -19.44 17.44 9.57
CA ASP A 90 -19.06 18.10 8.31
C ASP A 90 -17.64 17.74 7.80
N ASP A 91 -16.88 16.90 8.51
CA ASP A 91 -15.49 16.50 8.23
C ASP A 91 -15.31 15.11 7.60
N ASN A 92 -16.36 14.32 7.43
CA ASN A 92 -16.27 12.91 7.02
C ASN A 92 -16.73 12.67 5.57
N PHE A 93 -16.51 11.45 5.07
CA PHE A 93 -17.10 11.03 3.80
C PHE A 93 -18.56 10.63 3.98
N ASN A 94 -19.45 11.37 3.32
CA ASN A 94 -20.90 11.21 3.40
C ASN A 94 -21.49 10.46 2.19
N VAL A 95 -22.71 9.93 2.34
CA VAL A 95 -23.43 9.23 1.25
C VAL A 95 -23.45 10.03 -0.06
N GLY A 96 -22.99 9.39 -1.14
CA GLY A 96 -22.92 9.97 -2.48
C GLY A 96 -21.63 10.75 -2.77
N GLU A 97 -20.76 10.92 -1.79
CA GLU A 97 -19.44 11.49 -2.00
C GLU A 97 -18.49 10.46 -2.61
N MET A 98 -17.62 10.97 -3.48
CA MET A 98 -16.66 10.17 -4.23
C MET A 98 -15.25 10.64 -3.93
N PHE A 99 -14.39 9.67 -3.65
CA PHE A 99 -12.97 9.86 -3.45
C PHE A 99 -12.21 9.02 -4.48
N THR A 100 -11.19 9.61 -5.08
CA THR A 100 -10.34 9.02 -6.09
C THR A 100 -8.90 9.14 -5.66
N PHE A 101 -8.12 8.09 -5.86
CA PHE A 101 -6.68 8.14 -5.69
C PHE A 101 -5.97 7.55 -6.90
N THR A 102 -4.86 8.17 -7.26
CA THR A 102 -4.02 7.77 -8.40
C THR A 102 -2.59 7.60 -7.90
N PHE A 103 -1.98 6.44 -8.15
CA PHE A 103 -0.58 6.22 -7.81
C PHE A 103 0.31 6.69 -8.95
N MET A 104 1.42 7.32 -8.60
CA MET A 104 2.45 7.76 -9.53
C MET A 104 3.79 7.17 -9.09
N ALA A 105 4.50 6.52 -10.00
CA ALA A 105 5.86 6.04 -9.76
C ALA A 105 6.82 6.82 -10.67
N ASP A 106 7.80 7.51 -10.09
CA ASP A 106 8.79 8.32 -10.80
C ASP A 106 8.16 9.34 -11.79
N GLY A 107 6.96 9.85 -11.48
CA GLY A 107 6.23 10.82 -12.30
C GLY A 107 5.40 10.23 -13.44
N GLU A 108 5.30 8.90 -13.55
CA GLU A 108 4.39 8.20 -14.46
C GLU A 108 3.26 7.51 -13.68
N VAL A 109 2.09 7.37 -14.29
CA VAL A 109 0.95 6.67 -13.66
C VAL A 109 1.34 5.20 -13.41
N PHE A 110 1.17 4.77 -12.16
CA PHE A 110 1.37 3.40 -11.72
C PHE A 110 0.00 2.83 -11.34
N VAL A 111 -0.39 1.71 -11.96
CA VAL A 111 -1.67 1.06 -11.66
C VAL A 111 -1.36 -0.29 -11.00
N PRO A 112 -1.42 -0.37 -9.66
CA PRO A 112 -1.30 -1.65 -8.96
C PRO A 112 -2.44 -2.61 -9.38
N GLU A 113 -2.23 -3.92 -9.28
CA GLU A 113 -3.29 -4.90 -9.59
C GLU A 113 -4.43 -4.84 -8.56
N GLY A 114 -4.16 -4.30 -7.38
CA GLY A 114 -5.17 -3.95 -6.39
C GLY A 114 -4.62 -3.02 -5.31
N ALA A 115 -5.50 -2.28 -4.67
CA ALA A 115 -5.18 -1.49 -3.48
C ALA A 115 -6.14 -1.83 -2.36
N THR A 116 -5.67 -1.79 -1.11
CA THR A 116 -6.54 -2.03 0.04
C THR A 116 -6.69 -0.77 0.86
N LEU A 117 -7.94 -0.35 1.05
CA LEU A 117 -8.30 0.82 1.83
C LEU A 117 -8.66 0.42 3.25
N GLN A 118 -8.08 1.13 4.22
CA GLN A 118 -8.43 1.00 5.62
C GLN A 118 -9.42 2.11 6.02
N ALA A 119 -10.69 1.77 6.20
CA ALA A 119 -11.73 2.70 6.63
C ALA A 119 -11.95 2.65 8.15
N VAL A 120 -12.34 3.78 8.73
CA VAL A 120 -12.70 3.93 10.15
C VAL A 120 -14.01 4.69 10.24
N ALA A 121 -15.02 4.08 10.85
CA ALA A 121 -16.32 4.73 11.06
C ALA A 121 -16.21 5.92 12.02
N HIS A 122 -17.09 6.91 11.84
CA HIS A 122 -17.15 8.10 12.71
C HIS A 122 -17.49 7.71 14.18
N ASP A 123 -17.07 8.53 15.15
CA ASP A 123 -17.06 8.30 16.62
C ASP A 123 -18.40 7.83 17.27
N TYR A 124 -19.50 7.82 16.51
CA TYR A 124 -20.84 7.44 16.97
C TYR A 124 -21.41 6.15 16.32
N GLU A 125 -20.74 5.54 15.34
CA GLU A 125 -21.27 4.37 14.61
C GLU A 125 -20.76 3.00 15.09
N GLY A 126 -19.94 2.95 16.13
CA GLY A 126 -19.46 1.67 16.67
C GLY A 126 -18.17 1.21 16.00
N PHE A 127 -17.20 0.86 16.84
CA PHE A 127 -15.81 0.73 16.45
C PHE A 127 -15.53 -0.57 15.70
N PHE A 128 -14.99 -0.49 14.49
CA PHE A 128 -13.93 -1.40 14.02
C PHE A 128 -12.83 -0.59 13.36
N ALA A 129 -11.74 -0.39 14.10
CA ALA A 129 -10.47 0.02 13.52
C ALA A 129 -10.02 -1.07 12.52
N GLY A 130 -9.89 -0.69 11.26
CA GLY A 130 -9.13 -1.49 10.30
C GLY A 130 -9.92 -2.41 9.39
N SER A 131 -11.15 -2.05 9.05
CA SER A 131 -11.85 -2.73 7.95
C SER A 131 -11.12 -2.44 6.63
N MET A 132 -10.81 -3.52 5.92
CA MET A 132 -9.99 -3.51 4.71
C MET A 132 -10.88 -3.78 3.49
N ALA A 133 -10.89 -2.87 2.53
CA ALA A 133 -11.62 -3.03 1.28
C ALA A 133 -10.63 -3.14 0.11
N ASP A 134 -10.69 -4.25 -0.63
CA ASP A 134 -9.87 -4.47 -1.81
C ASP A 134 -10.48 -3.77 -3.03
N MET A 135 -9.62 -3.09 -3.78
CA MET A 135 -9.94 -2.29 -4.94
C MET A 135 -9.20 -2.90 -6.14
N SER A 136 -9.78 -3.94 -6.74
CA SER A 136 -9.18 -4.65 -7.89
C SER A 136 -10.13 -4.72 -9.09
N ASP A 137 -11.41 -5.06 -8.89
CA ASP A 137 -12.40 -5.20 -9.99
C ASP A 137 -13.79 -4.61 -9.68
N GLY A 138 -13.86 -3.81 -8.62
CA GLY A 138 -15.08 -3.20 -8.13
C GLY A 138 -15.92 -4.13 -7.24
N GLY A 139 -16.47 -3.56 -6.18
CA GLY A 139 -17.16 -4.33 -5.15
C GLY A 139 -17.86 -3.45 -4.11
N GLU A 140 -19.00 -3.95 -3.64
CA GLU A 140 -19.68 -3.44 -2.45
C GLU A 140 -19.04 -4.09 -1.21
N TRP A 141 -18.59 -3.26 -0.28
CA TRP A 141 -18.01 -3.69 0.99
C TRP A 141 -18.87 -3.15 2.12
N MET A 142 -19.47 -4.06 2.88
CA MET A 142 -20.18 -3.71 4.10
C MET A 142 -19.19 -3.48 5.23
N LEU A 143 -19.25 -2.29 5.81
CA LEU A 143 -18.51 -1.83 6.97
C LEU A 143 -19.51 -1.68 8.15
N ASP A 144 -19.96 -2.83 8.67
CA ASP A 144 -21.04 -2.92 9.67
C ASP A 144 -22.37 -2.33 9.17
N ASP A 145 -22.74 -1.12 9.64
CA ASP A 145 -23.93 -0.36 9.21
C ASP A 145 -23.64 0.60 8.03
N SER A 146 -22.36 0.78 7.67
CA SER A 146 -21.92 1.56 6.52
C SER A 146 -21.65 0.66 5.31
N GLU A 147 -21.72 1.22 4.11
CA GLU A 147 -21.41 0.50 2.88
C GLU A 147 -20.63 1.41 1.92
N ILE A 148 -19.58 0.84 1.34
CA ILE A 148 -18.77 1.51 0.33
C ILE A 148 -18.78 0.72 -0.96
N TYR A 149 -18.89 1.43 -2.07
CA TYR A 149 -18.65 0.87 -3.38
C TYR A 149 -17.27 1.30 -3.86
N THR A 150 -16.40 0.33 -4.11
CA THR A 150 -15.06 0.56 -4.67
C THR A 150 -15.06 0.15 -6.14
N PHE A 151 -14.22 0.78 -6.96
CA PHE A 151 -14.04 0.42 -8.36
C PHE A 151 -12.71 0.97 -8.90
N ALA A 152 -12.18 0.31 -9.92
CA ALA A 152 -10.99 0.75 -10.65
C ALA A 152 -11.41 1.42 -11.96
N GLU A 153 -10.87 2.60 -12.25
CA GLU A 153 -11.19 3.42 -13.43
C GLU A 153 -9.98 3.58 -14.36
N GLY A 154 -9.46 2.45 -14.87
CA GLY A 154 -8.36 2.42 -15.83
C GLY A 154 -7.01 2.78 -15.21
N GLU A 155 -6.84 4.03 -14.76
CA GLU A 155 -5.61 4.59 -14.20
C GLU A 155 -5.73 5.01 -12.73
N SER A 156 -6.95 5.03 -12.18
CA SER A 156 -7.22 5.42 -10.80
C SER A 156 -8.11 4.40 -10.08
N PHE A 157 -8.17 4.53 -8.76
CA PHE A 157 -9.13 3.83 -7.93
C PHE A 157 -10.09 4.84 -7.32
N SER A 158 -11.37 4.54 -7.41
CA SER A 158 -12.44 5.40 -6.94
C SER A 158 -13.33 4.63 -5.97
N MET A 159 -13.88 5.37 -5.02
CA MET A 159 -14.82 4.83 -4.05
C MET A 159 -15.97 5.81 -3.85
N THR A 160 -17.14 5.26 -3.51
CA THR A 160 -18.34 6.04 -3.22
C THR A 160 -19.00 5.49 -1.98
N VAL A 161 -19.35 6.38 -1.05
CA VAL A 161 -20.14 6.05 0.14
C VAL A 161 -21.57 5.77 -0.30
N THR A 162 -22.10 4.57 -0.03
CA THR A 162 -23.50 4.25 -0.31
C THR A 162 -24.37 4.32 0.95
N VAL A 163 -23.80 4.02 2.12
CA VAL A 163 -24.46 4.11 3.42
C VAL A 163 -23.46 4.54 4.50
N GLY A 164 -23.90 5.40 5.41
CA GLY A 164 -23.16 5.82 6.60
C GLY A 164 -22.08 6.87 6.35
N GLU A 165 -21.14 6.97 7.29
CA GLU A 165 -20.17 8.06 7.41
C GLU A 165 -18.81 7.55 7.93
N TYR A 166 -17.70 7.87 7.25
CA TYR A 166 -16.38 7.36 7.65
C TYR A 166 -15.20 8.25 7.27
N TYR A 167 -14.07 7.94 7.88
CA TYR A 167 -12.73 8.41 7.50
C TYR A 167 -11.93 7.28 6.85
N ILE A 168 -10.93 7.66 6.06
CA ILE A 168 -9.92 6.76 5.52
C ILE A 168 -8.67 6.89 6.40
N ALA A 169 -8.27 5.82 7.07
CA ALA A 169 -7.11 5.82 7.97
C ALA A 169 -5.80 5.50 7.26
N ALA A 170 -5.82 4.60 6.26
CA ALA A 170 -4.61 4.23 5.53
C ALA A 170 -4.90 3.62 4.15
N LEU A 171 -3.88 3.64 3.29
CA LEU A 171 -3.82 2.92 2.02
C LEU A 171 -2.71 1.87 2.06
N TRP A 172 -3.00 0.70 1.51
CA TRP A 172 -2.12 -0.46 1.49
C TRP A 172 -1.98 -1.02 0.09
N LEU A 173 -0.79 -1.51 -0.25
CA LEU A 173 -0.50 -2.23 -1.49
C LEU A 173 0.18 -3.56 -1.21
N ASP A 174 0.09 -4.48 -2.16
CA ASP A 174 0.90 -5.69 -2.16
C ASP A 174 2.36 -5.32 -2.52
N ASP A 175 3.31 -5.71 -1.67
CA ASP A 175 4.74 -5.43 -1.87
C ASP A 175 5.28 -6.03 -3.18
N GLY A 176 4.69 -7.12 -3.66
CA GLY A 176 5.04 -7.74 -4.94
C GLY A 176 4.65 -6.92 -6.17
N GLN A 177 3.77 -5.93 -6.01
CA GLN A 177 3.32 -5.05 -7.09
C GLN A 177 4.18 -3.79 -7.21
N LEU A 178 4.89 -3.41 -6.15
CA LEU A 178 5.74 -2.25 -6.21
C LEU A 178 6.81 -2.43 -7.28
N PRO A 179 7.08 -1.40 -8.11
CA PRO A 179 8.21 -1.44 -9.02
C PRO A 179 9.48 -1.74 -8.19
N PRO A 180 10.38 -2.61 -8.69
CA PRO A 180 11.42 -3.20 -7.86
C PRO A 180 12.29 -2.10 -7.25
N LEU A 181 12.06 -1.83 -5.96
CA LEU A 181 13.05 -1.21 -5.10
C LEU A 181 14.29 -2.08 -5.25
N GLY A 182 15.40 -1.49 -5.66
CA GLY A 182 16.64 -2.20 -5.94
C GLY A 182 17.25 -2.83 -4.68
N VAL A 183 16.57 -3.80 -4.08
CA VAL A 183 17.05 -4.59 -2.96
C VAL A 183 17.90 -5.68 -3.57
N PRO A 184 19.21 -5.75 -3.26
CA PRO A 184 19.98 -6.92 -3.59
C PRO A 184 19.40 -8.06 -2.76
N GLU A 185 18.57 -8.91 -3.36
CA GLU A 185 18.02 -10.06 -2.68
C GLU A 185 19.17 -10.82 -1.99
N PRO A 186 19.02 -11.24 -0.72
CA PRO A 186 20.02 -12.04 -0.04
C PRO A 186 20.40 -13.28 -0.86
N ALA A 187 19.46 -13.80 -1.64
CA ALA A 187 19.66 -14.87 -2.62
C ALA A 187 20.63 -14.48 -3.75
N ASN A 188 20.50 -13.28 -4.33
CA ASN A 188 21.39 -12.79 -5.37
C ASN A 188 22.81 -12.52 -4.84
N LEU A 189 22.94 -11.98 -3.63
CA LEU A 189 24.22 -11.83 -2.95
C LEU A 189 24.84 -13.19 -2.60
N ALA A 190 24.04 -14.15 -2.13
CA ALA A 190 24.49 -15.49 -1.83
C ALA A 190 24.91 -16.24 -3.11
N LEU A 191 24.16 -16.12 -4.20
CA LEU A 191 24.50 -16.67 -5.52
C LEU A 191 25.77 -16.04 -6.08
N MET A 192 25.92 -14.72 -5.95
CA MET A 192 27.13 -14.03 -6.36
C MET A 192 28.34 -14.47 -5.54
N ALA A 193 28.19 -14.58 -4.21
CA ALA A 193 29.24 -15.08 -3.32
C ALA A 193 29.61 -16.53 -3.66
N LEU A 194 28.62 -17.42 -3.85
CA LEU A 194 28.83 -18.81 -4.25
C LEU A 194 29.51 -18.91 -5.63
N GLY A 195 29.16 -18.05 -6.58
CA GLY A 195 29.82 -17.94 -7.88
C GLY A 195 31.30 -17.57 -7.75
N ILE A 196 31.61 -16.57 -6.90
CA ILE A 196 32.99 -16.15 -6.61
C ILE A 196 33.77 -17.28 -5.92
N PHE A 197 33.19 -17.94 -4.91
CA PHE A 197 33.82 -19.07 -4.24
C PHE A 197 34.05 -20.25 -5.20
N GLY A 198 33.13 -20.52 -6.11
CA GLY A 198 33.25 -21.52 -7.16
C GLY A 198 34.40 -21.22 -8.14
N LEU A 199 34.56 -19.96 -8.54
CA LEU A 199 35.67 -19.50 -9.40
C LEU A 199 37.03 -19.63 -8.71
N VAL A 200 37.12 -19.31 -7.41
CA VAL A 200 38.36 -19.47 -6.63
C VAL A 200 38.72 -20.96 -6.46
N ALA A 201 37.72 -21.82 -6.22
CA ALA A 201 37.92 -23.25 -6.09
C ALA A 201 38.34 -23.92 -7.41
N SER A 202 37.80 -23.50 -8.56
CA SER A 202 38.16 -24.05 -9.87
C SER A 202 39.61 -23.74 -10.25
N ARG A 203 40.10 -22.52 -9.96
CA ARG A 203 41.49 -22.12 -10.20
C ARG A 203 42.51 -22.91 -9.39
N ARG A 204 42.18 -23.34 -8.17
CA ARG A 204 43.07 -24.18 -7.35
C ARG A 204 43.20 -25.61 -7.88
N LYS A 205 42.21 -26.09 -8.63
CA LYS A 205 42.20 -27.44 -9.19
C LYS A 205 42.95 -27.56 -10.52
N LEU A 206 43.07 -26.46 -11.27
CA LEU A 206 43.85 -26.39 -12.52
C LEU A 206 45.36 -26.24 -12.31
N ARG A 207 45.80 -25.91 -11.10
CA ARG A 207 47.23 -25.77 -10.72
C ARG A 207 47.82 -27.02 -10.05
N ARG A 208 47.08 -28.11 -9.95
CA ARG A 208 47.56 -29.44 -9.53
C ARG A 208 47.39 -30.40 -10.69
#